data_AF-A0A7C5NTZ4-F1
#
_entry.id   AF-A0A7C5NTZ4-F1
#
_cell.length_a   1.000
_cell.length_b   1.000
_cell.length_c   1.000
_cell.angle_alpha   90.00
_cell.angle_beta   90.00
_cell.angle_gamma   90.00
#
_symmetry.space_group_name_H-M   'P 1'
#
loop_
_entity.id
_entity.type
_entity.pdbx_description
1 polymer ?
#
loop_
_entity_poly.entity_id
_entity_poly.type
_entity_poly.pdbx_seq_one_letter_code
_entity_poly.pdbx_strand_id
1 'polypeptide(L)'
;MTIETGLGDSELMRLARKYYWRYNIGCSGMFHMGRVLPFMTKAFEVAEPLLGGRDFRFEVVNTDTDECACVSRQQGKTEVSSEVGSDALRLTTTELSELCFGPCSPESVAPALKSDSVARCVFPLPVHIPTFFRL
;
A
#
# COMPACT_ATOMS: atom_id res chain seq x y z
N MET A 1 10.76 -14.84 14.16
CA MET A 1 10.21 -13.58 14.68
C MET A 1 10.76 -12.48 13.81
N THR A 2 9.91 -11.84 13.01
CA THR A 2 10.29 -10.81 12.05
C THR A 2 10.15 -9.44 12.72
N ILE A 3 11.13 -8.56 12.56
CA ILE A 3 11.09 -7.19 13.08
C ILE A 3 10.99 -6.27 11.87
N GLU A 4 9.89 -5.54 11.77
CA GLU A 4 9.63 -4.58 10.70
C GLU A 4 10.26 -3.23 11.09
N THR A 5 11.07 -2.65 10.21
CA THR A 5 11.81 -1.39 10.48
C THR A 5 11.15 -0.22 9.78
N GLY A 6 10.92 0.89 10.50
CA GLY A 6 10.44 2.15 9.93
C GLY A 6 11.53 2.94 9.17
N LEU A 7 11.09 3.94 8.40
CA LEU A 7 11.84 4.70 7.38
C LEU A 7 12.98 5.63 7.88
N GLY A 8 13.60 5.40 9.04
CA GLY A 8 14.70 6.26 9.49
C GLY A 8 15.56 5.71 10.62
N ASP A 9 16.86 6.07 10.61
CA ASP A 9 17.87 5.67 11.61
C ASP A 9 17.65 6.39 12.96
N SER A 10 16.57 6.01 13.64
CA SER A 10 16.25 6.48 14.99
C SER A 10 17.17 5.83 16.04
N GLU A 11 17.32 6.46 17.20
CA GLU A 11 17.99 5.85 18.37
C GLU A 11 17.39 4.49 18.75
N LEU A 12 16.09 4.30 18.52
CA LEU A 12 15.40 3.02 18.70
C LEU A 12 15.88 1.97 17.68
N MET A 13 16.07 2.35 16.41
CA MET A 13 16.66 1.47 15.39
C MET A 13 18.13 1.14 15.68
N ARG A 14 18.91 2.10 16.21
CA ARG A 14 20.29 1.84 16.65
C ARG A 14 20.36 0.84 17.79
N LEU A 15 19.49 1.00 18.78
CA LEU A 15 19.30 0.04 19.86
C LEU A 15 18.85 -1.34 19.33
N ALA A 16 17.84 -1.38 18.45
CA ALA A 16 17.39 -2.62 17.84
C ALA A 16 18.52 -3.32 17.08
N ARG A 17 19.32 -2.61 16.28
CA ARG A 17 20.50 -3.17 15.59
C ARG A 17 21.53 -3.72 16.58
N LYS A 18 21.76 -3.05 17.71
CA LYS A 18 22.70 -3.50 18.75
C LYS A 18 22.26 -4.78 19.46
N TYR A 19 20.97 -4.95 19.72
CA TYR A 19 20.45 -6.11 20.47
C TYR A 19 19.99 -7.27 19.57
N TYR A 20 19.55 -6.98 18.35
CA TYR A 20 19.10 -7.96 17.35
C TYR A 20 20.13 -8.20 16.24
N TRP A 21 21.40 -7.84 16.45
CA TRP A 21 22.49 -7.98 15.46
C TRP A 21 22.69 -9.41 14.92
N ARG A 22 22.23 -10.43 15.64
CA ARG A 22 22.26 -11.84 15.23
C ARG A 22 21.03 -12.30 14.45
N TYR A 23 20.01 -11.45 14.31
CA TYR A 23 18.84 -11.72 13.50
C TYR A 23 19.09 -11.21 12.08
N ASN A 24 18.97 -12.09 11.08
CA ASN A 24 19.00 -11.67 9.69
C ASN A 24 17.76 -10.82 9.39
N ILE A 25 17.94 -9.51 9.27
CA ILE A 25 16.97 -8.63 8.63
C ILE A 25 17.07 -8.92 7.13
N GLY A 26 16.23 -9.82 6.63
CA GLY A 26 16.10 -10.11 5.21
C GLY A 26 14.85 -9.41 4.67
N CYS A 27 14.93 -8.84 3.45
CA CYS A 27 13.74 -8.43 2.72
C CYS A 27 12.86 -9.67 2.53
N SER A 28 11.70 -9.72 3.19
CA SER A 28 10.77 -10.86 3.13
C SER A 28 10.01 -10.86 1.81
N GLY A 29 10.67 -11.16 0.69
CA GLY A 29 10.06 -11.15 -0.65
C GLY A 29 9.64 -9.76 -1.10
N MET A 30 10.19 -9.29 -2.23
CA MET A 30 9.71 -8.05 -2.82
C MET A 30 8.44 -8.35 -3.62
N PHE A 31 7.27 -8.19 -3.00
CA PHE A 31 6.03 -8.13 -3.76
C PHE A 31 6.11 -6.88 -4.63
N HIS A 32 6.06 -7.06 -5.94
CA HIS A 32 6.03 -5.95 -6.87
C HIS A 32 4.59 -5.75 -7.30
N MET A 33 4.11 -4.52 -7.17
CA MET A 33 2.85 -4.13 -7.77
C MET A 33 2.94 -4.31 -9.28
N GLY A 34 1.98 -5.06 -9.83
CA GLY A 34 1.81 -5.19 -11.26
C GLY A 34 1.14 -3.94 -11.85
N ARG A 35 0.26 -4.14 -12.83
CA ARG A 35 -0.45 -3.02 -13.46
C ARG A 35 -1.36 -2.29 -12.48
N VAL A 36 -1.27 -0.96 -12.44
CA VAL A 36 -1.95 -0.13 -11.42
C VAL A 36 -3.47 -0.25 -11.51
N LEU A 37 -4.03 -0.03 -12.71
CA LEU A 37 -5.48 -0.01 -12.90
C LEU A 37 -6.16 -1.36 -12.57
N PRO A 38 -5.74 -2.51 -13.14
CA PRO A 38 -6.32 -3.80 -12.80
C PRO A 38 -6.17 -4.16 -11.31
N PHE A 39 -5.05 -3.79 -10.70
CA PHE A 39 -4.80 -4.04 -9.30
C PHE A 39 -5.76 -3.23 -8.41
N MET A 40 -5.87 -1.92 -8.65
CA MET A 40 -6.77 -1.05 -7.87
C MET A 40 -8.23 -1.48 -8.01
N THR A 41 -8.65 -1.90 -9.22
CA THR A 41 -9.98 -2.51 -9.41
C THR A 41 -10.19 -3.68 -8.48
N LYS A 42 -9.25 -4.63 -8.43
CA LYS A 42 -9.43 -5.83 -7.62
C LYS A 42 -9.32 -5.55 -6.12
N ALA A 43 -8.40 -4.69 -5.71
CA ALA A 43 -8.23 -4.32 -4.31
C ALA A 43 -9.50 -3.70 -3.72
N PHE A 44 -10.12 -2.76 -4.44
CA PHE A 44 -11.34 -2.10 -4.00
C PHE A 44 -12.60 -2.97 -4.13
N GLU A 45 -12.63 -3.91 -5.08
CA GLU A 45 -13.67 -4.94 -5.15
C GLU A 45 -13.64 -5.84 -3.90
N VAL A 46 -12.46 -6.29 -3.49
CA VAL A 46 -12.29 -7.14 -2.29
C VAL A 46 -12.57 -6.36 -1.00
N ALA A 47 -12.18 -5.09 -0.95
CA ALA A 47 -12.39 -4.25 0.21
C ALA A 47 -13.82 -3.71 0.34
N GLU A 48 -14.70 -3.89 -0.65
CA GLU A 48 -16.06 -3.32 -0.69
C GLU A 48 -16.83 -3.46 0.64
N PRO A 49 -16.83 -4.64 1.31
CA PRO A 49 -17.54 -4.82 2.58
C PRO A 49 -17.03 -3.91 3.71
N LEU A 50 -15.77 -3.47 3.63
CA LEU A 50 -15.09 -2.61 4.61
C LEU A 50 -15.36 -1.12 4.36
N LEU A 51 -15.79 -0.74 3.16
CA LEU A 51 -15.95 0.66 2.75
C LEU A 51 -17.21 1.32 3.33
N GLY A 52 -18.12 0.52 3.91
CA GLY A 52 -19.24 1.00 4.71
C GLY A 52 -20.21 1.92 3.96
N GLY A 53 -20.34 1.75 2.63
CA GLY A 53 -21.28 2.51 1.79
C GLY A 53 -20.96 4.00 1.61
N ARG A 54 -19.83 4.50 2.10
CA ARG A 54 -19.46 5.92 1.99
C ARG A 54 -19.03 6.26 0.56
N ASP A 55 -19.43 7.44 0.09
CA ASP A 55 -18.89 7.99 -1.15
C ASP A 55 -17.42 8.37 -0.93
N PHE A 56 -16.58 8.08 -1.92
CA PHE A 56 -15.15 8.38 -1.85
C PHE A 56 -14.56 8.57 -3.24
N ARG A 57 -13.36 9.17 -3.27
CA ARG A 57 -12.50 9.21 -4.44
C ARG A 57 -11.06 9.00 -3.98
N PHE A 58 -10.36 8.10 -4.66
CA PHE A 58 -8.95 7.81 -4.43
C PHE A 58 -8.24 7.78 -5.78
N GLU A 59 -7.18 8.56 -5.92
CA GLU A 59 -6.44 8.70 -7.17
C GLU A 59 -4.97 8.45 -6.91
N VAL A 60 -4.34 7.67 -7.79
CA VAL A 60 -2.94 7.26 -7.64
C VAL A 60 -2.25 7.18 -8.99
N VAL A 61 -0.98 7.57 -9.02
CA VAL A 61 -0.09 7.51 -10.19
C VAL A 61 1.20 6.80 -9.81
N ASN A 62 1.57 5.80 -10.59
CA ASN A 62 2.91 5.24 -10.58
C ASN A 62 3.83 6.13 -11.41
N THR A 63 4.79 6.77 -10.76
CA THR A 63 5.74 7.70 -11.40
C THR A 63 6.82 7.02 -12.24
N ASP A 64 7.04 5.71 -12.08
CA ASP A 64 8.01 4.97 -12.88
C ASP A 64 7.42 4.48 -14.21
N THR A 65 6.10 4.26 -14.26
CA THR A 65 5.41 3.65 -15.41
C THR A 65 4.36 4.56 -16.06
N ASP A 66 4.08 5.71 -15.46
CA ASP A 66 2.97 6.62 -15.77
C ASP A 66 1.57 5.96 -15.73
N GLU A 67 1.46 4.73 -15.23
CA GLU A 67 0.17 4.08 -15.02
C GLU A 67 -0.57 4.74 -13.85
N CYS A 68 -1.87 4.90 -13.98
CA CYS A 68 -2.68 5.55 -12.96
C CYS A 68 -4.05 4.88 -12.80
N ALA A 69 -4.68 5.15 -11.67
CA ALA A 69 -6.03 4.74 -11.38
C ALA A 69 -6.75 5.79 -10.53
N CYS A 70 -8.00 6.08 -10.88
CA CYS A 70 -8.96 6.75 -10.04
C CYS A 70 -10.03 5.74 -9.67
N VAL A 71 -10.21 5.51 -8.37
CA VAL A 71 -11.33 4.73 -7.83
C VAL A 71 -12.29 5.70 -7.16
N SER A 72 -13.54 5.69 -7.59
CA SER A 72 -14.58 6.51 -6.97
C SER A 72 -15.81 5.68 -6.66
N ARG A 73 -16.43 5.98 -5.52
CA ARG A 73 -17.76 5.48 -5.19
C ARG A 73 -18.73 6.63 -5.12
N GLN A 74 -19.83 6.52 -5.88
CA GLN A 74 -20.94 7.45 -5.83
C GLN A 74 -22.25 6.65 -5.85
N GLN A 75 -23.18 7.00 -4.97
CA GLN A 75 -24.50 6.37 -4.91
C GLN A 75 -24.43 4.83 -4.79
N GLY A 76 -23.45 4.34 -4.03
CA GLY A 76 -23.26 2.91 -3.80
C GLY A 76 -22.53 2.15 -4.90
N LYS A 77 -22.24 2.78 -6.05
CA LYS A 77 -21.52 2.15 -7.17
C LYS A 77 -20.04 2.55 -7.17
N THR A 78 -19.15 1.56 -7.17
CA THR A 78 -17.70 1.78 -7.33
C THR A 78 -17.32 1.74 -8.81
N GLU A 79 -16.59 2.75 -9.26
CA GLU A 79 -16.06 2.86 -10.62
C GLU A 79 -14.54 3.08 -10.56
N VAL A 80 -13.83 2.53 -11.55
CA VAL A 80 -12.38 2.61 -11.65
C VAL A 80 -12.03 3.06 -13.06
N SER A 81 -11.23 4.12 -13.17
CA SER A 81 -10.79 4.69 -14.46
C SER A 81 -9.30 4.99 -14.45
N SER A 82 -8.72 5.19 -15.62
CA SER A 82 -7.33 5.64 -15.78
C SER A 82 -7.21 7.17 -15.90
N GLU A 83 -8.22 7.91 -15.43
CA GLU A 83 -8.23 9.38 -15.47
C GLU A 83 -8.08 9.91 -14.06
N VAL A 84 -7.05 10.71 -13.82
CA VAL A 84 -6.72 11.25 -12.50
C VAL A 84 -6.61 12.77 -12.51
N GLY A 85 -7.01 13.41 -11.40
CA GLY A 85 -6.88 14.84 -11.20
C GLY A 85 -5.48 15.29 -10.76
N SER A 86 -5.36 16.59 -10.46
CA SER A 86 -4.15 17.20 -9.89
C SER A 86 -3.78 16.65 -8.52
N ASP A 87 -4.77 16.15 -7.78
CA ASP A 87 -4.66 15.72 -6.39
C ASP A 87 -4.25 14.26 -6.24
N ALA A 88 -3.88 13.60 -7.34
CA ALA A 88 -3.50 12.20 -7.34
C ALA A 88 -2.25 11.95 -6.49
N LEU A 89 -2.28 10.87 -5.72
CA LEU A 89 -1.15 10.42 -4.95
C LEU A 89 -0.08 9.87 -5.91
N ARG A 90 1.07 10.54 -5.97
CA ARG A 90 2.18 10.17 -6.86
C ARG A 90 3.21 9.38 -6.07
N LEU A 91 3.41 8.14 -6.47
CA LEU A 91 4.31 7.19 -5.80
C LEU A 91 5.14 6.46 -6.86
N THR A 92 6.34 6.02 -6.49
CA THR A 92 7.14 5.06 -7.27
C THR A 92 6.51 3.67 -7.19
N THR A 93 6.96 2.75 -8.05
CA THR A 93 6.55 1.34 -8.02
C THR A 93 6.88 0.70 -6.67
N THR A 94 8.03 1.06 -6.10
CA THR A 94 8.46 0.58 -4.78
C THR A 94 7.53 1.09 -3.69
N GLU A 95 7.23 2.39 -3.65
CA GLU A 95 6.30 2.95 -2.66
C GLU A 95 4.88 2.41 -2.82
N LEU A 96 4.40 2.19 -4.05
CA LEU A 96 3.12 1.53 -4.27
C LEU A 96 3.09 0.11 -3.75
N SER A 97 4.18 -0.63 -3.96
CA SER A 97 4.33 -1.99 -3.47
C SER A 97 4.35 -2.03 -1.94
N GLU A 98 5.07 -1.10 -1.31
CA GLU A 98 5.11 -0.94 0.16
C GLU A 98 3.76 -0.49 0.72
N LEU A 99 3.03 0.40 0.03
CA LEU A 99 1.69 0.80 0.43
C LEU A 99 0.73 -0.41 0.41
N CYS A 100 0.83 -1.26 -0.61
CA CYS A 100 -0.11 -2.35 -0.83
C CYS A 100 0.21 -3.61 -0.02
N PHE A 101 1.49 -3.94 0.11
CA PHE A 101 1.97 -5.22 0.67
C PHE A 101 2.97 -5.05 1.81
N GLY A 102 3.45 -3.83 2.00
CA GLY A 102 4.49 -3.54 2.98
C GLY A 102 3.96 -3.62 4.41
N PRO A 103 4.88 -3.82 5.36
CA PRO A 103 4.56 -3.84 6.78
C PRO A 103 4.26 -2.46 7.36
N CYS A 104 4.65 -1.40 6.64
CA CYS A 104 4.51 -0.04 7.12
C CYS A 104 3.06 0.45 7.01
N SER A 105 2.65 1.30 7.95
CA SER A 105 1.37 2.01 7.82
C SER A 105 1.35 2.87 6.56
N PRO A 106 0.18 3.03 5.89
CA PRO A 106 0.03 3.84 4.68
C PRO A 106 0.64 5.25 4.81
N GLU A 107 0.49 5.88 5.97
CA GLU A 107 0.99 7.23 6.27
C GLU A 107 2.52 7.34 6.24
N SER A 108 3.21 6.23 6.52
CA SER A 108 4.68 6.20 6.51
C SER A 108 5.20 6.14 5.08
N VAL A 109 4.51 5.41 4.20
CA VAL A 109 4.89 5.22 2.80
C VAL A 109 4.38 6.38 1.93
N ALA A 110 3.21 6.93 2.25
CA ALA A 110 2.56 8.01 1.53
C ALA A 110 2.18 9.16 2.48
N PRO A 111 3.12 10.04 2.87
CA PRO A 111 2.84 11.15 3.80
C PRO A 111 1.80 12.15 3.28
N ALA A 112 1.64 12.25 1.95
CA ALA A 112 0.63 13.07 1.29
C ALA A 112 -0.78 12.44 1.33
N LEU A 113 -0.93 11.22 1.86
CA LEU A 113 -2.22 10.55 1.98
C LEU A 113 -3.12 11.27 3.00
N LYS A 114 -4.23 11.83 2.51
CA LYS A 114 -5.22 12.53 3.33
C LYS A 114 -5.67 11.66 4.52
N SER A 115 -5.91 12.29 5.67
CA SER A 115 -6.29 11.61 6.92
C SER A 115 -7.60 10.84 6.84
N ASP A 116 -8.49 11.27 5.97
CA ASP A 116 -9.80 10.70 5.69
C ASP A 116 -9.81 9.78 4.46
N SER A 117 -8.64 9.47 3.89
CA SER A 117 -8.54 8.66 2.68
C SER A 117 -9.02 7.23 2.93
N VAL A 118 -9.93 6.77 2.05
CA VAL A 118 -10.43 5.39 2.02
C VAL A 118 -9.33 4.35 1.87
N ALA A 119 -8.19 4.73 1.28
CA ALA A 119 -7.04 3.86 1.10
C ALA A 119 -6.53 3.26 2.42
N ARG A 120 -6.73 3.96 3.55
CA ARG A 120 -6.38 3.47 4.90
C ARG A 120 -7.23 2.28 5.37
N CYS A 121 -8.41 2.08 4.77
CA CYS A 121 -9.27 0.92 5.02
C CYS A 121 -8.98 -0.24 4.06
N VAL A 122 -8.34 0.05 2.93
CA VAL A 122 -8.00 -0.94 1.90
C VAL A 122 -6.59 -1.49 2.11
N PHE A 123 -5.66 -0.64 2.55
CA PHE A 123 -4.24 -0.93 2.63
C PHE A 123 -3.70 -0.84 4.07
N PRO A 124 -2.70 -1.66 4.43
CA PRO A 124 -2.09 -2.71 3.60
C PRO A 124 -3.05 -3.88 3.38
N LEU A 125 -2.96 -4.55 2.23
CA LEU A 125 -3.75 -5.74 1.97
C LEU A 125 -3.21 -6.89 2.83
N PRO A 126 -4.08 -7.71 3.45
CA PRO A 126 -3.63 -8.87 4.19
C PRO A 126 -2.94 -9.86 3.24
N VAL A 127 -1.61 -9.95 3.34
CA VAL A 127 -0.81 -10.90 2.56
C VAL A 127 -0.90 -12.27 3.22
N HIS A 128 -1.78 -13.13 2.72
CA HIS A 128 -1.75 -14.54 3.09
C HIS A 128 -0.72 -15.25 2.22
N ILE A 129 0.48 -15.53 2.76
CA ILE A 129 1.48 -16.37 2.08
C ILE A 129 1.01 -17.82 2.21
N PRO A 130 0.54 -18.49 1.14
CA PRO A 130 0.17 -19.88 1.23
C PRO A 130 1.43 -20.70 1.57
N THR A 131 1.32 -21.55 2.59
CA THR A 131 2.41 -22.31 3.24
C THR A 131 3.16 -23.28 2.33
N PHE A 132 2.80 -23.35 1.04
CA PHE A 132 3.41 -24.22 0.03
C PHE A 132 4.72 -23.69 -0.56
N PHE A 133 5.08 -22.42 -0.32
CA PHE A 133 6.41 -21.89 -0.64
C PHE A 133 7.34 -22.00 0.57
N ARG A 134 7.64 -23.22 1.02
CA ARG A 134 8.85 -23.46 1.82
C ARG A 134 10.00 -23.63 0.83
N LEU A 135 10.84 -22.59 0.71
CA LEU A 135 12.19 -22.70 0.16
C LEU A 135 13.06 -23.53 1.11
#